data_AF-X6D822-F1
#
_entry.id   AF-X6D822-F1
#
_cell.length_a   1.000
_cell.length_b   1.000
_cell.length_c   1.000
_cell.angle_alpha   90.00
_cell.angle_beta   90.00
_cell.angle_gamma   90.00
#
_symmetry.space_group_name_H-M   'P 1'
#
loop_
_entity.id
_entity.type
_entity.pdbx_description
1 polymer ?
#
loop_
_entity_poly.entity_id
_entity_poly.type
_entity_poly.pdbx_seq_one_letter_code
_entity_poly.pdbx_strand_id
1 'polypeptide(L)'
;MKNVTLAMDEALLEKARGLAGRRNTTLNALIRSLLAHEVEQEDRMAWAKAGMKRLMDEAARRGDSADTPYKWDRRDAYADREDRLLSRHERPDLRGFGEES
;
A
#
# COMPACT_ATOMS: atom_id res chain seq x y z
N MET A 1 -22.98 -19.12 11.90
CA MET A 1 -21.98 -19.84 11.08
C MET A 1 -22.71 -20.52 9.93
N LYS A 2 -22.20 -20.40 8.69
CA LYS A 2 -22.77 -21.11 7.53
C LYS A 2 -21.83 -22.26 7.17
N ASN A 3 -22.39 -23.43 6.87
CA ASN A 3 -21.63 -24.59 6.44
C ASN A 3 -21.48 -24.54 4.91
N VAL A 4 -20.30 -24.87 4.42
CA VAL A 4 -19.98 -24.96 2.99
C VAL A 4 -19.54 -26.39 2.72
N THR A 5 -20.13 -27.01 1.70
CA THR A 5 -19.70 -28.31 1.19
C THR A 5 -18.78 -28.06 0.00
N LEU A 6 -17.56 -28.60 0.05
CA LEU A 6 -16.56 -28.44 -0.99
C LEU A 6 -16.06 -29.84 -1.41
N ALA A 7 -16.01 -30.09 -2.71
CA ALA A 7 -15.35 -31.28 -3.24
C ALA A 7 -13.85 -31.00 -3.36
N MET A 8 -13.03 -31.89 -2.80
CA MET A 8 -11.57 -31.81 -2.83
C MET A 8 -10.97 -33.20 -3.04
N ASP A 9 -9.74 -33.23 -3.55
CA ASP A 9 -8.95 -34.45 -3.62
C ASP A 9 -8.65 -35.01 -2.22
N GLU A 10 -8.81 -36.32 -2.03
CA GLU A 10 -8.63 -36.99 -0.74
C GLU A 10 -7.18 -36.90 -0.23
N ALA A 11 -6.19 -37.03 -1.12
CA ALA A 11 -4.79 -36.92 -0.73
C ALA A 11 -4.43 -35.49 -0.31
N LEU A 12 -5.09 -34.49 -0.90
CA LEU A 12 -4.98 -33.10 -0.48
C LEU A 12 -5.63 -32.87 0.89
N LEU A 13 -6.79 -33.49 1.16
CA LEU A 13 -7.50 -33.36 2.43
C LEU A 13 -6.66 -33.87 3.60
N GLU A 14 -6.03 -35.03 3.45
CA GLU A 14 -5.15 -35.62 4.47
C GLU A 14 -3.92 -34.73 4.74
N LYS A 15 -3.27 -34.24 3.68
CA LYS A 15 -2.14 -33.31 3.82
C LYS A 15 -2.54 -32.02 4.52
N ALA A 16 -3.71 -31.47 4.19
CA ALA A 16 -4.21 -30.25 4.78
C ALA A 16 -4.58 -30.43 6.26
N ARG A 17 -5.18 -31.58 6.64
CA ARG A 17 -5.42 -31.95 8.04
C ARG A 17 -4.11 -32.09 8.81
N GLY A 18 -3.12 -32.78 8.24
CA GLY A 18 -1.79 -32.90 8.84
C GLY A 18 -1.10 -31.54 9.03
N LEU A 19 -1.23 -30.64 8.06
CA LEU A 19 -0.72 -29.27 8.17
C LEU A 19 -1.44 -28.47 9.26
N ALA A 20 -2.76 -28.57 9.33
CA ALA A 20 -3.56 -27.91 10.36
C ALA A 20 -3.16 -28.40 11.76
N GLY A 21 -2.99 -29.71 11.94
CA GLY A 21 -2.49 -30.29 13.19
C GLY A 21 -1.12 -29.75 13.60
N ARG A 22 -0.16 -29.68 12.67
CA ARG A 22 1.17 -29.09 12.93
C ARG A 22 1.12 -27.62 13.32
N ARG A 23 0.13 -26.87 12.84
CA ARG A 23 -0.04 -25.44 13.13
C ARG A 23 -0.97 -25.17 14.33
N ASN A 24 -1.47 -26.22 15.01
CA ASN A 24 -2.50 -26.12 16.04
C ASN A 24 -3.75 -25.36 15.58
N THR A 25 -4.13 -25.53 14.32
CA THR A 25 -5.34 -24.92 13.72
C THR A 25 -6.27 -25.99 13.17
N THR A 26 -7.42 -25.57 12.65
CA THR A 26 -8.35 -26.46 11.94
C THR A 26 -8.32 -26.20 10.43
N LEU A 27 -8.75 -27.19 9.64
CA LEU A 27 -8.90 -27.02 8.19
C LEU A 27 -9.85 -25.86 7.85
N ASN A 28 -10.96 -25.73 8.60
CA ASN A 28 -11.92 -24.65 8.40
C ASN A 28 -11.30 -23.28 8.70
N ALA A 29 -10.46 -23.17 9.74
CA ALA A 29 -9.73 -21.95 10.03
C ALA A 29 -8.73 -21.59 8.91
N LEU A 30 -8.03 -22.57 8.35
CA LEU A 30 -7.13 -22.36 7.21
C LEU A 30 -7.89 -21.88 5.97
N ILE A 31 -8.99 -22.55 5.61
CA ILE A 31 -9.83 -22.15 4.48
C ILE A 31 -10.35 -20.73 4.68
N ARG A 32 -10.82 -20.38 5.89
CA ARG A 32 -11.28 -19.04 6.21
C ARG A 32 -10.18 -18.00 6.03
N SER A 33 -8.98 -18.27 6.54
CA SER A 33 -7.85 -17.35 6.41
C SER A 33 -7.43 -17.15 4.95
N LEU A 34 -7.45 -18.22 4.14
CA LEU A 34 -7.13 -18.16 2.73
C LEU A 34 -8.16 -17.32 1.96
N LEU A 35 -9.45 -17.57 2.18
CA LEU A 35 -10.52 -16.81 1.54
C LEU A 35 -10.53 -15.34 1.96
N ALA A 36 -10.30 -15.06 3.25
CA ALA A 36 -10.18 -13.69 3.73
C ALA A 36 -9.01 -12.96 3.05
N HIS A 37 -7.86 -13.63 2.95
CA HIS A 37 -6.69 -13.05 2.28
C HIS A 37 -6.97 -12.75 0.81
N GLU A 38 -7.57 -13.68 0.07
CA GLU A 38 -7.83 -13.50 -1.36
C GLU A 38 -8.82 -12.35 -1.62
N VAL A 39 -9.90 -12.29 -0.83
CA VAL A 39 -10.90 -11.21 -0.93
C VAL A 39 -10.27 -9.86 -0.60
N GLU A 40 -9.44 -9.77 0.45
CA GLU A 40 -8.73 -8.52 0.78
C GLU A 40 -7.72 -8.09 -0.30
N GLN A 41 -7.13 -9.03 -1.05
CA GLN A 41 -6.24 -8.72 -2.17
C GLN A 41 -7.04 -8.19 -3.36
N GLU A 42 -8.13 -8.86 -3.73
CA GLU A 42 -9.03 -8.40 -4.79
C GLU A 42 -9.61 -7.02 -4.47
N ASP A 43 -10.09 -6.81 -3.24
CA ASP A 43 -10.62 -5.51 -2.80
C ASP A 43 -9.55 -4.41 -2.84
N ARG A 44 -8.30 -4.73 -2.46
CA ARG A 44 -7.19 -3.78 -2.60
C ARG A 44 -6.87 -3.46 -4.05
N MET A 45 -6.89 -4.45 -4.94
CA MET A 45 -6.67 -4.22 -6.38
C MET A 45 -7.81 -3.41 -6.99
N ALA A 46 -9.05 -3.73 -6.65
CA ALA A 46 -10.24 -2.99 -7.07
C ALA A 46 -10.21 -1.56 -6.54
N TRP A 47 -9.85 -1.36 -5.28
CA TRP A 47 -9.68 -0.05 -4.66
C TRP A 47 -8.56 0.76 -5.32
N ALA A 48 -7.39 0.15 -5.57
CA ALA A 48 -6.28 0.80 -6.24
C ALA A 48 -6.64 1.21 -7.68
N LYS A 49 -7.35 0.34 -8.41
CA LYS A 49 -7.85 0.64 -9.76
C LYS A 49 -8.88 1.76 -9.75
N ALA A 50 -9.81 1.75 -8.80
CA ALA A 50 -10.80 2.81 -8.64
C ALA A 50 -10.15 4.15 -8.23
N GLY A 51 -9.14 4.11 -7.36
CA GLY A 51 -8.36 5.27 -6.95
C GLY A 51 -7.58 5.86 -8.12
N MET A 52 -6.88 5.03 -8.88
CA MET A 52 -6.18 5.46 -10.10
C MET A 52 -7.14 6.10 -11.11
N LYS A 53 -8.30 5.49 -11.35
CA LYS A 53 -9.32 6.04 -12.25
C LYS A 53 -9.79 7.43 -11.79
N ARG A 54 -10.08 7.60 -10.49
CA ARG A 54 -10.48 8.91 -9.94
C ARG A 54 -9.39 9.97 -10.12
N LEU A 55 -8.13 9.62 -9.89
CA LEU A 55 -7.00 10.53 -10.10
C LEU A 55 -6.82 10.90 -11.57
N MET A 56 -7.01 9.95 -12.50
CA MET A 56 -7.01 10.23 -13.95
C MET A 56 -8.16 11.15 -14.34
N ASP A 57 -9.39 10.91 -13.84
CA ASP A 57 -10.57 11.74 -14.10
C ASP A 57 -10.42 13.16 -13.51
N GLU A 58 -9.73 13.30 -12.38
CA GLU A 58 -9.41 14.60 -11.76
C GLU A 58 -8.30 15.33 -12.53
N ALA A 59 -7.24 14.63 -12.93
CA ALA A 59 -6.16 15.18 -13.73
C ALA A 59 -6.66 15.65 -15.12
N ALA A 60 -7.55 14.88 -15.76
CA ALA A 60 -8.19 15.29 -17.01
C ALA A 60 -8.99 16.59 -16.83
N ARG A 61 -9.83 16.66 -15.78
CA ARG A 61 -10.59 17.88 -15.46
C ARG A 61 -9.72 19.10 -15.13
N ARG A 62 -8.54 18.88 -14.55
CA ARG A 62 -7.59 19.94 -14.18
C ARG A 62 -6.67 20.35 -15.33
N GLY A 63 -6.43 19.46 -16.31
CA GLY A 63 -5.64 19.73 -17.50
C GLY A 63 -6.34 20.60 -18.54
N ASP A 64 -7.67 20.56 -18.59
CA ASP A 64 -8.47 21.35 -19.54
C ASP A 64 -8.70 22.81 -19.10
N SER A 65 -8.36 23.18 -17.86
CA SER A 65 -8.64 24.51 -17.31
C SER A 65 -7.47 25.50 -17.38
N ALA A 66 -6.32 25.08 -17.91
CA ALA A 66 -5.14 25.95 -18.02
C ALA A 66 -4.94 26.39 -19.48
N ASP A 67 -5.04 27.70 -19.72
CA ASP A 67 -4.76 28.37 -21.00
C ASP A 67 -3.28 28.24 -21.43
N THR A 68 -2.45 27.56 -20.64
CA THR A 68 -1.03 27.31 -20.90
C THR A 68 -0.67 25.88 -20.49
N PRO A 69 -0.04 25.07 -21.35
CA PRO A 69 0.33 23.71 -21.02
C PRO A 69 1.33 23.69 -19.85
N TYR A 70 0.97 23.00 -18.77
CA TYR A 70 1.83 22.85 -17.60
C TYR A 70 3.10 22.08 -17.99
N LYS A 71 4.25 22.75 -17.95
CA LYS A 71 5.56 22.15 -18.18
C LYS A 71 6.17 21.77 -16.83
N TRP A 72 6.20 20.47 -16.54
CA TRP A 72 6.80 19.96 -15.31
C TRP A 72 8.30 20.29 -15.25
N ASP A 73 8.72 21.07 -14.25
CA ASP A 73 10.12 21.20 -13.84
C ASP A 73 10.32 20.39 -12.54
N ARG A 74 11.44 19.66 -12.47
CA ARG A 74 11.83 18.91 -11.28
C ARG A 74 12.01 19.82 -10.07
N ARG A 75 12.42 21.08 -10.28
CA ARG A 75 12.64 22.06 -9.21
C ARG A 75 11.34 22.42 -8.48
N ASP A 76 10.21 22.44 -9.18
CA ASP A 76 8.89 22.73 -8.59
C ASP A 76 8.49 21.70 -7.52
N ALA A 77 8.87 20.43 -7.72
CA ALA A 77 8.62 19.36 -6.76
C ALA A 77 9.43 19.51 -5.45
N TYR A 78 10.46 20.36 -5.46
CA TYR A 78 11.31 20.66 -4.31
C TYR A 78 11.15 22.10 -3.81
N ALA A 79 10.24 22.91 -4.37
CA ALA A 79 10.06 24.30 -3.97
C ALA A 79 9.79 24.44 -2.45
N ASP A 80 8.92 23.58 -1.89
CA ASP A 80 8.64 23.53 -0.45
C ASP A 80 9.80 22.94 0.39
N ARG A 81 10.77 22.29 -0.26
CA ARG A 81 11.90 21.58 0.36
C ARG A 81 13.19 22.40 0.30
N GLU A 82 13.37 23.24 -0.70
CA GLU A 82 14.52 24.16 -0.84
C GLU A 82 14.57 25.12 0.36
N ASP A 83 13.42 25.60 0.84
CA ASP A 83 13.31 26.45 2.03
C ASP A 83 13.75 25.73 3.32
N ARG A 84 13.73 24.38 3.34
CA ARG A 84 14.17 23.54 4.47
C ARG A 84 15.55 22.88 4.29
N LEU A 85 16.09 22.85 3.08
CA LEU A 85 17.35 22.17 2.77
C LEU A 85 18.53 23.14 2.70
N LEU A 86 18.32 24.40 2.32
CA LEU A 86 19.39 25.40 2.23
C LEU A 86 19.87 25.90 3.60
N SER A 87 19.06 25.75 4.66
CA SER A 87 19.39 26.32 5.98
C SER A 87 20.49 25.57 6.77
N ARG A 88 20.88 24.35 6.36
CA ARG A 88 21.82 23.51 7.15
C ARG A 88 23.27 23.94 7.03
N HIS A 89 23.62 24.60 5.93
CA HIS A 89 24.97 25.09 5.67
C HIS A 89 25.14 26.56 6.07
N GLU A 90 24.04 27.31 6.18
CA GLU A 90 24.01 28.74 6.50
C GLU A 90 23.82 29.04 8.00
N ARG A 91 23.50 28.02 8.81
CA ARG A 91 23.28 28.13 10.26
C ARG A 91 24.26 27.30 11.08
N PRO A 92 25.47 27.83 11.36
CA PRO A 92 26.51 27.12 12.11
C PRO A 92 26.16 26.90 13.60
N ASP A 93 25.21 27.65 14.16
CA ASP A 93 24.71 27.59 15.54
C ASP A 93 23.95 26.29 15.87
N LEU A 94 23.38 25.63 14.86
CA LEU A 94 22.69 24.34 15.01
C LEU A 94 23.63 23.13 14.80
N ARG A 95 24.93 23.40 14.61
CA ARG A 95 25.94 22.38 14.31
C ARG A 95 26.71 22.03 15.59
N GLY A 96 26.08 21.24 16.46
CA GLY A 96 26.74 20.65 17.63
C GLY A 96 25.90 19.51 18.21
N PHE A 97 26.46 18.30 18.25
CA PHE A 97 26.14 17.37 19.33
C PHE A 97 26.60 18.08 20.60
N GLY A 98 25.70 18.31 21.56
CA GLY A 98 25.92 19.17 22.72
C GLY A 98 27.13 18.81 23.57
N GLU A 99 28.29 19.28 23.16
CA GLU A 99 29.57 19.39 23.86
C GLU A 99 30.05 20.82 23.52
N GLU A 100 30.31 21.72 24.45
CA GLU A 100 31.33 21.67 25.51
C GLU A 100 31.06 22.86 26.48
N SER A 101 31.23 22.66 27.80
CA SER A 101 32.38 23.11 28.64
C SER A 101 32.17 24.44 29.34
#